data_AF-A0A653XMG4-F1
#
_entry.id   AF-A0A653XMG4-F1
#
_cell.length_a   1.000
_cell.length_b   1.000
_cell.length_c   1.000
_cell.angle_alpha   90.00
_cell.angle_beta   90.00
_cell.angle_gamma   90.00
#
_symmetry.space_group_name_H-M   'P 1'
#
loop_
_entity.id
_entity.type
_entity.pdbx_description
1 polymer ?
#
loop_
_entity_poly.entity_id
_entity_poly.type
_entity_poly.pdbx_seq_one_letter_code
_entity_poly.pdbx_strand_id
1 'polypeptide(L)'
;MNRTRPVATLALVAALILAGCATTSPAATPTPSVTGVHKIAASDIKTIDDGIAWARGLDKSVSATELSRGINAIGDLVPKLDIWFATNNKIGQALIKLNLEVLDNPSNAGSKVDDLNDIVDDIEAAIAKGDAP
;
A
#
# COMPACT_ATOMS: atom_id res chain seq x y z
N MET A 1 -11.48 -24.90 -74.00
CA MET A 1 -10.79 -23.60 -73.79
C MET A 1 -10.51 -23.51 -72.28
N ASN A 2 -9.31 -23.82 -71.79
CA ASN A 2 -8.13 -22.93 -71.68
C ASN A 2 -8.55 -21.54 -71.17
N ARG A 3 -8.03 -20.94 -70.09
CA ARG A 3 -6.82 -21.03 -69.24
C ARG A 3 -7.18 -20.05 -68.07
N THR A 4 -6.65 -20.03 -66.85
CA THR A 4 -5.29 -20.20 -66.34
C THR A 4 -5.38 -20.07 -64.82
N ARG A 5 -4.59 -20.88 -64.11
CA ARG A 5 -4.26 -20.81 -62.66
C ARG A 5 -3.28 -19.63 -62.42
N PRO A 6 -2.38 -19.60 -61.40
CA PRO A 6 -2.29 -20.17 -60.03
C PRO A 6 -1.93 -19.04 -59.00
N VAL A 7 -1.67 -19.24 -57.71
CA VAL A 7 -0.42 -19.74 -57.06
C VAL A 7 -0.69 -19.56 -55.54
N ALA A 8 -0.73 -20.61 -54.73
CA ALA A 8 0.39 -21.28 -54.02
C ALA A 8 0.86 -20.47 -52.78
N THR A 9 1.34 -21.05 -51.67
CA THR A 9 1.91 -22.37 -51.43
C THR A 9 2.12 -22.58 -49.91
N LEU A 10 2.29 -23.84 -49.49
CA LEU A 10 3.22 -24.32 -48.43
C LEU A 10 2.90 -23.96 -46.96
N ALA A 11 3.06 -24.84 -45.97
CA ALA A 11 3.40 -26.25 -45.95
C ALA A 11 3.02 -26.84 -44.59
N LEU A 12 2.63 -28.10 -44.62
CA LEU A 12 2.50 -29.01 -43.51
C LEU A 12 3.91 -29.43 -43.04
N VAL A 13 4.23 -29.32 -41.75
CA VAL A 13 5.20 -30.20 -41.10
C VAL A 13 4.68 -30.59 -39.72
N ALA A 14 4.10 -31.79 -39.67
CA ALA A 14 3.93 -32.53 -38.44
C ALA A 14 5.28 -33.17 -38.08
N ALA A 15 5.76 -32.94 -36.86
CA ALA A 15 6.79 -33.75 -36.24
C ALA A 15 6.33 -34.11 -34.83
N LEU A 16 5.66 -35.26 -34.73
CA LEU A 16 5.45 -35.98 -33.49
C LEU A 16 6.77 -36.69 -33.15
N ILE A 17 7.40 -36.33 -32.03
CA ILE A 17 8.47 -37.15 -31.45
C ILE A 17 8.05 -37.44 -30.00
N LEU A 18 7.63 -38.68 -29.75
CA LEU A 18 7.57 -39.27 -28.42
C LEU A 18 8.97 -39.79 -28.06
N ALA A 19 9.58 -39.22 -27.05
CA ALA A 19 10.59 -39.88 -26.21
C ALA A 19 10.60 -39.20 -24.84
N GLY A 20 10.42 -40.00 -23.79
CA GLY A 20 10.04 -39.55 -22.46
C GLY A 20 11.11 -38.77 -21.69
N CYS A 21 10.62 -37.89 -20.83
CA CYS A 21 11.17 -37.52 -19.54
C CYS A 21 9.97 -37.06 -18.70
N ALA A 22 9.81 -37.59 -17.48
CA ALA A 22 8.78 -37.14 -16.56
C ALA A 22 9.03 -35.67 -16.21
N THR A 23 8.19 -34.76 -16.70
CA THR A 23 8.16 -33.36 -16.28
C THR A 23 6.83 -33.11 -15.60
N THR A 24 6.93 -32.97 -14.28
CA THR A 24 5.94 -32.37 -13.38
C THR A 24 5.14 -31.27 -14.08
N SER A 25 3.80 -31.29 -13.96
CA SER A 25 2.93 -30.16 -14.31
C SER A 25 3.60 -28.86 -13.87
N PRO A 26 3.59 -27.79 -14.70
CA PRO A 26 3.99 -26.48 -14.23
C PRO A 26 3.15 -26.18 -12.99
N ALA A 27 3.79 -26.09 -11.84
CA ALA A 27 3.16 -25.58 -10.65
C ALA A 27 2.53 -24.24 -11.03
N ALA A 28 1.23 -24.08 -10.75
CA ALA A 28 0.55 -22.81 -10.93
C ALA A 28 1.44 -21.75 -10.29
N THR A 29 2.00 -20.86 -11.12
CA THR A 29 2.76 -19.72 -10.61
C THR A 29 1.82 -19.02 -9.63
N PRO A 30 2.18 -18.87 -8.34
CA PRO A 30 1.38 -18.05 -7.46
C PRO A 30 1.37 -16.67 -8.12
N THR A 31 0.21 -16.29 -8.62
CA THR A 31 0.00 -14.92 -9.08
C THR A 31 0.33 -14.06 -7.86
N PRO A 32 1.31 -13.15 -7.93
CA PRO A 32 1.52 -12.23 -6.82
C PRO A 32 0.19 -11.54 -6.61
N SER A 33 -0.48 -11.86 -5.51
CA SER A 33 -1.63 -11.11 -5.07
C SER A 33 -1.08 -9.73 -4.79
N VAL A 34 -1.33 -8.81 -5.71
CA VAL A 34 -1.12 -7.39 -5.47
C VAL A 34 -2.21 -6.99 -4.50
N THR A 35 -1.98 -7.29 -3.23
CA THR A 35 -2.66 -6.64 -2.11
C THR A 35 -2.29 -5.16 -2.19
N GLY A 36 -3.28 -4.28 -2.02
CA GLY A 36 -3.26 -2.88 -2.46
C GLY A 36 -1.93 -2.17 -2.23
N VAL A 37 -1.32 -1.70 -3.32
CA VAL A 37 -0.05 -0.98 -3.25
C VAL A 37 -0.30 0.40 -2.69
N HIS A 38 -0.03 0.60 -1.39
CA HIS A 38 0.27 1.92 -0.86
C HIS A 38 1.47 2.46 -1.66
N LYS A 39 1.31 3.62 -2.31
CA LYS A 39 2.36 4.20 -3.17
C LYS A 39 3.65 4.57 -2.42
N ILE A 40 3.59 4.59 -1.09
CA ILE A 40 4.66 4.97 -0.17
C ILE A 40 4.66 3.91 0.93
N ALA A 41 5.82 3.42 1.36
CA ALA A 41 5.92 2.59 2.56
C ALA A 41 6.13 3.49 3.80
N ALA A 42 5.74 3.03 4.98
CA ALA A 42 5.90 3.77 6.23
C ALA A 42 7.36 4.19 6.49
N SER A 43 8.33 3.38 6.04
CA SER A 43 9.76 3.69 6.13
C SER A 43 10.21 4.86 5.25
N ASP A 44 9.41 5.23 4.25
CA ASP A 44 9.74 6.28 3.28
C ASP A 44 9.13 7.64 3.66
N ILE A 45 8.33 7.70 4.74
CA ILE A 45 7.75 8.95 5.26
C ILE A 45 8.87 9.86 5.78
N LYS A 46 9.04 11.03 5.17
CA LYS A 46 10.05 12.03 5.56
C LYS A 46 9.44 13.37 5.94
N THR A 47 8.27 13.68 5.39
CA THR A 47 7.52 14.90 5.62
C THR A 47 6.12 14.58 6.10
N ILE A 48 5.42 15.57 6.67
CA ILE A 48 4.04 15.37 7.10
C ILE A 48 3.13 15.03 5.91
N ASP A 49 3.38 15.64 4.75
CA ASP A 49 2.64 15.38 3.52
C ASP A 49 2.82 13.93 3.05
N ASP A 50 4.02 13.37 3.16
CA ASP A 50 4.26 11.94 2.88
C ASP A 50 3.44 11.06 3.84
N GLY A 51 3.39 11.44 5.12
CA GLY A 51 2.63 10.72 6.15
C GLY A 51 1.12 10.75 5.90
N ILE A 52 0.59 11.91 5.52
CA ILE A 52 -0.82 12.10 5.12
C ILE A 52 -1.11 11.24 3.88
N ALA A 53 -0.29 11.35 2.83
CA ALA A 53 -0.47 10.60 1.59
C ALA A 53 -0.38 9.08 1.82
N TRP A 54 0.54 8.63 2.68
CA TRP A 54 0.64 7.24 3.11
C TRP A 54 -0.64 6.79 3.80
N ALA A 55 -1.10 7.51 4.83
CA ALA A 55 -2.30 7.15 5.59
C ALA A 55 -3.57 7.10 4.73
N ARG A 56 -3.77 8.08 3.84
CA ARG A 56 -4.90 8.11 2.89
C ARG A 56 -4.82 6.99 1.84
N GLY A 57 -3.61 6.50 1.57
CA GLY A 57 -3.37 5.38 0.69
C GLY A 57 -3.61 4.01 1.35
N LEU A 58 -3.73 3.95 2.68
CA LEU A 58 -3.87 2.70 3.42
C LEU A 58 -5.19 1.99 3.11
N ASP A 59 -5.14 0.66 3.17
CA ASP A 59 -6.30 -0.21 3.13
C ASP A 59 -6.33 -1.08 4.38
N LYS A 60 -7.45 -1.76 4.60
CA LYS A 60 -7.68 -2.57 5.82
C LYS A 60 -6.89 -3.88 5.83
N SER A 61 -6.02 -4.14 4.85
CA SER A 61 -5.10 -5.29 4.83
C SER A 61 -3.71 -4.94 5.38
N VAL A 62 -3.46 -3.68 5.73
CA VAL A 62 -2.19 -3.22 6.33
C VAL A 62 -1.79 -4.07 7.53
N SER A 63 -0.51 -4.45 7.59
CA SER A 63 0.02 -5.17 8.75
C SER A 63 0.15 -4.25 9.97
N ALA A 64 0.02 -4.80 11.17
CA ALA A 64 0.24 -4.04 12.40
C ALA A 64 1.63 -3.39 12.45
N THR A 65 2.66 -4.09 11.94
CA THR A 65 4.02 -3.56 11.89
C THR A 65 4.12 -2.33 10.99
N GLU A 66 3.50 -2.40 9.80
CA GLU A 66 3.51 -1.28 8.86
C GLU A 66 2.71 -0.09 9.40
N LEU A 67 1.51 -0.36 9.94
CA LEU A 67 0.67 0.66 10.54
C LEU A 67 1.36 1.33 11.74
N SER A 68 1.95 0.54 12.65
CA SER A 68 2.67 1.05 13.81
C SER A 68 3.87 1.92 13.44
N ARG A 69 4.65 1.52 12.42
CA ARG A 69 5.77 2.34 11.92
C ARG A 69 5.29 3.67 11.37
N GLY A 70 4.24 3.69 10.57
CA GLY A 70 3.77 4.94 9.97
C GLY A 70 3.09 5.86 10.99
N ILE A 71 2.37 5.31 11.97
CA ILE A 71 1.85 6.10 13.11
C ILE A 71 3.00 6.78 13.86
N ASN A 72 4.08 6.05 14.15
CA ASN A 72 5.27 6.63 14.80
C ASN A 72 5.95 7.68 13.93
N ALA A 73 6.11 7.43 12.63
CA ALA A 73 6.71 8.39 11.70
C ALA A 73 5.92 9.70 11.64
N ILE A 74 4.58 9.62 11.57
CA ILE A 74 3.69 10.79 11.66
C ILE A 74 3.85 11.47 13.04
N GLY A 75 3.86 10.68 14.12
CA GLY A 75 4.05 11.17 15.49
C GLY A 75 5.35 11.94 15.70
N ASP A 76 6.44 11.55 15.02
CA ASP A 76 7.74 12.24 15.05
C ASP A 76 7.76 13.54 14.22
N LEU A 77 6.80 13.71 13.32
CA LEU A 77 6.66 14.87 12.44
C LEU A 77 5.69 15.91 13.01
N VAL A 78 4.64 15.48 13.71
CA VAL A 78 3.63 16.38 14.32
C VAL A 78 4.28 17.48 15.18
N PRO A 79 5.21 17.20 16.12
CA PRO A 79 5.86 18.24 16.93
C PRO A 79 6.66 19.30 16.16
N LYS A 80 6.95 19.05 14.88
CA LYS A 80 7.71 19.97 14.00
C LYS A 80 6.78 20.89 13.19
N LEU A 81 5.46 20.66 13.26
CA LEU A 81 4.47 21.50 12.60
C LEU A 81 4.35 22.83 13.33
N ASP A 82 4.19 23.91 12.56
CA ASP A 82 3.89 25.23 13.08
C ASP A 82 2.38 25.34 13.38
N ILE A 83 1.95 24.66 14.44
CA ILE A 83 0.57 24.64 14.92
C ILE A 83 0.52 24.87 16.42
N TRP A 84 -0.62 25.38 16.91
CA TRP A 84 -0.85 25.64 18.33
C TRP A 84 -0.50 24.44 19.21
N PHE A 85 0.26 24.69 20.29
CA PHE A 85 0.82 23.65 21.16
C PHE A 85 -0.23 22.67 21.72
N ALA A 86 -1.38 23.16 22.17
CA ALA A 86 -2.45 22.31 22.69
C ALA A 86 -3.02 21.35 21.61
N THR A 87 -3.14 21.82 20.37
CA THR A 87 -3.58 21.00 19.22
C THR A 87 -2.52 19.95 18.91
N ASN A 88 -1.25 20.36 18.87
CA ASN A 88 -0.10 19.46 18.70
C ASN A 88 -0.10 18.32 19.72
N ASN A 89 -0.22 18.66 21.02
CA ASN A 89 -0.24 17.67 22.10
C ASN A 89 -1.45 16.74 22.01
N LYS A 90 -2.64 17.25 21.63
CA LYS A 90 -3.83 16.41 21.45
C LYS A 90 -3.62 15.38 20.33
N ILE A 91 -3.12 15.82 19.18
CA ILE A 91 -2.82 14.94 18.04
C ILE A 91 -1.77 13.89 18.42
N GLY A 92 -0.67 14.32 19.05
CA GLY A 92 0.39 13.40 19.51
C GLY A 92 -0.14 12.33 20.47
N GLN A 93 -1.00 12.70 21.43
CA GLN A 93 -1.63 11.72 22.34
C GLN A 93 -2.55 10.75 21.61
N ALA A 94 -3.29 11.21 20.61
CA ALA A 94 -4.15 10.34 19.80
C ALA A 94 -3.32 9.31 19.02
N LEU A 95 -2.21 9.72 18.40
CA LEU A 95 -1.29 8.83 17.68
C LEU A 95 -0.67 7.79 18.63
N ILE A 96 -0.20 8.23 19.81
CA ILE A 96 0.36 7.31 20.82
C ILE A 96 -0.69 6.28 21.25
N LYS A 97 -1.90 6.74 21.57
CA LYS A 97 -3.01 5.85 21.97
C LYS A 97 -3.33 4.85 20.87
N LEU A 98 -3.48 5.30 19.63
CA LEU A 98 -3.76 4.44 18.49
C LEU A 98 -2.66 3.40 18.30
N ASN A 99 -1.39 3.80 18.40
CA ASN A 99 -0.29 2.86 18.25
C ASN A 99 -0.29 1.78 19.35
N LEU A 100 -0.58 2.16 20.59
CA LEU A 100 -0.73 1.20 21.68
C LEU A 100 -1.86 0.20 21.41
N GLU A 101 -2.99 0.65 20.87
CA GLU A 101 -4.11 -0.24 20.49
C GLU A 101 -3.73 -1.21 19.35
N VAL A 102 -2.94 -0.74 18.38
CA VAL A 102 -2.40 -1.59 17.29
C VAL A 102 -1.42 -2.64 17.83
N LEU A 103 -0.56 -2.25 18.79
CA LEU A 103 0.42 -3.16 19.40
C LEU A 103 -0.22 -4.16 20.35
N ASP A 104 -1.29 -3.78 21.06
CA ASP A 104 -2.04 -4.65 21.96
C ASP A 104 -2.83 -5.73 21.20
N ASN A 105 -3.41 -5.36 20.04
CA ASN A 105 -4.11 -6.32 19.17
C ASN A 105 -3.68 -6.22 17.70
N PRO A 106 -2.51 -6.78 17.35
CA PRO A 106 -1.94 -6.71 16.00
C PRO A 106 -2.84 -7.31 14.90
N SER A 107 -3.63 -8.34 15.25
CA SER A 107 -4.52 -9.01 14.30
C SER A 107 -5.65 -8.10 13.80
N ASN A 108 -5.92 -7.00 14.52
CA ASN A 108 -7.00 -6.07 14.23
C ASN A 108 -6.52 -4.73 13.63
N ALA A 109 -5.26 -4.64 13.19
CA ALA A 109 -4.66 -3.42 12.64
C ALA A 109 -5.49 -2.78 11.51
N GLY A 110 -6.05 -3.59 10.60
CA GLY A 110 -6.90 -3.08 9.51
C GLY A 110 -8.11 -2.27 9.96
N SER A 111 -8.68 -2.57 11.13
CA SER A 111 -9.80 -1.79 11.69
C SER A 111 -9.40 -0.41 12.19
N LYS A 112 -8.10 -0.19 12.42
CA LYS A 112 -7.51 1.05 12.96
C LYS A 112 -7.10 2.06 11.90
N VAL A 113 -7.27 1.70 10.63
CA VAL A 113 -7.02 2.60 9.49
C VAL A 113 -8.00 3.77 9.50
N ASP A 114 -9.26 3.55 9.87
CA ASP A 114 -10.25 4.64 9.95
C ASP A 114 -9.89 5.59 11.10
N ASP A 115 -9.55 5.06 12.28
CA ASP A 115 -9.07 5.85 13.43
C ASP A 115 -7.81 6.69 13.10
N LEU A 116 -6.88 6.15 12.30
CA LEU A 116 -5.72 6.91 11.82
C LEU A 116 -6.14 8.05 10.88
N ASN A 117 -7.07 7.78 9.96
CA ASN A 117 -7.54 8.79 9.01
C ASN A 117 -8.24 9.96 9.73
N ASP A 118 -9.00 9.70 10.79
CA ASP A 118 -9.60 10.74 11.63
C ASP A 118 -8.53 11.64 12.28
N ILE A 119 -7.40 11.07 12.72
CA ILE A 119 -6.28 11.84 13.27
C ILE A 119 -5.59 12.66 12.17
N VAL A 120 -5.48 12.10 10.96
CA VAL A 120 -4.94 12.81 9.79
C VAL A 120 -5.82 13.98 9.39
N ASP A 121 -7.15 13.83 9.45
CA ASP A 121 -8.10 14.94 9.28
C ASP A 121 -7.85 16.07 10.29
N ASP A 122 -7.60 15.74 11.56
CA ASP A 122 -7.24 16.71 12.60
C ASP A 122 -5.89 17.42 12.29
N ILE A 123 -4.90 16.72 11.74
CA ILE A 123 -3.61 17.29 11.31
C ILE A 123 -3.82 18.29 10.16
N GLU A 124 -4.52 17.89 9.11
CA GLU A 124 -4.80 18.73 7.95
C GLU A 124 -5.58 19.99 8.36
N ALA A 125 -6.57 19.83 9.24
CA ALA A 125 -7.34 20.95 9.77
C ALA A 125 -6.49 21.92 10.60
N ALA A 126 -5.54 21.41 11.40
CA ALA A 126 -4.64 22.25 12.20
C ALA A 126 -3.67 23.05 11.32
N ILE A 127 -3.11 22.41 10.28
CA ILE A 127 -2.24 23.08 9.29
C ILE A 127 -3.02 24.16 8.54
N ALA A 128 -4.22 23.84 8.05
CA ALA A 128 -5.03 24.76 7.25
C ALA A 128 -5.49 26.00 8.01
N LYS A 129 -5.78 25.87 9.31
CA LYS A 129 -6.13 27.02 10.15
C LYS A 129 -4.98 27.99 10.34
N GLY A 130 -3.73 27.52 10.22
CA GLY A 130 -2.56 28.30 10.59
C GLY A 130 -2.72 28.85 12.01
N ASP A 131 -3.18 27.99 12.94
CA ASP A 131 -3.35 28.32 14.36
C ASP A 131 -1.95 28.60 14.96
N ALA A 132 -1.41 29.77 14.65
CA ALA A 132 -0.19 30.29 15.22
C ALA A 132 -0.47 30.66 16.69
N PRO A 133 0.54 30.49 17.58
CA PRO A 133 0.40 30.70 19.02
C PRO A 133 -0.04 32.11 19.42
#